data_AF-A0A7V9UES2-F1
#
_entry.id   AF-A0A7V9UES2-F1
#
_cell.length_a   1.000
_cell.length_b   1.000
_cell.length_c   1.000
_cell.angle_alpha   90.00
_cell.angle_beta   90.00
_cell.angle_gamma   90.00
#
_symmetry.space_group_name_H-M   'P 1'
#
loop_
_entity.id
_entity.type
_entity.pdbx_description
1 polymer ?
#
loop_
_entity_poly.entity_id
_entity_poly.type
_entity_poly.pdbx_seq_one_letter_code
_entity_poly.pdbx_strand_id
1 'polypeptide(L)' 'MKEIDIGYDNATIELSAENLKTMINALSEVDKEIDEWEFETRMGITKEKAYAISYSLAQICENIQVHNRKN' A
#
# COMPACT_ATOMS: atom_id res chain seq x y z
N MET A 1 8.08 -23.80 -23.40
CA MET A 1 7.31 -22.93 -22.49
C MET A 1 7.80 -21.52 -22.74
N LYS A 2 6.92 -20.57 -23.09
CA LYS A 2 7.30 -19.19 -23.38
C LYS A 2 6.85 -18.36 -22.19
N GLU A 3 7.79 -17.86 -21.41
CA GLU A 3 7.50 -16.87 -20.38
C GLU A 3 7.08 -15.56 -21.09
N ILE A 4 5.90 -15.07 -20.76
CA ILE A 4 5.42 -13.75 -21.19
C ILE A 4 5.66 -12.84 -20.00
N ASP A 5 6.68 -11.99 -20.12
CA ASP A 5 6.97 -10.95 -19.14
C ASP A 5 6.01 -9.78 -19.39
N ILE A 6 5.01 -9.61 -18.53
CA ILE A 6 4.07 -8.49 -18.60
C ILE A 6 4.64 -7.39 -17.72
N GLY A 7 5.43 -6.50 -18.30
CA GLY A 7 5.91 -5.30 -17.61
C GLY A 7 4.74 -4.36 -17.30
N TYR A 8 4.42 -4.18 -16.01
CA TYR A 8 3.42 -3.22 -15.51
C TYR A 8 4.04 -1.87 -15.17
N ASP A 9 5.05 -1.45 -15.93
CA ASP A 9 5.68 -0.15 -15.75
C ASP A 9 4.64 0.93 -16.03
N ASN A 10 4.08 1.52 -14.96
CA ASN A 10 3.06 2.58 -14.93
C ASN A 10 1.58 2.12 -15.00
N ALA A 11 1.21 1.03 -14.33
CA ALA A 11 -0.21 0.72 -14.13
C ALA A 11 -0.90 1.82 -13.28
N THR A 12 -1.86 2.52 -13.87
CA THR A 12 -2.75 3.43 -13.13
C THR A 12 -3.78 2.62 -12.37
N ILE A 13 -3.77 2.73 -11.05
CA ILE A 13 -4.75 2.08 -10.18
C ILE A 13 -5.72 3.16 -9.68
N GLU A 14 -6.99 3.04 -10.06
CA GLU A 14 -8.06 3.88 -9.52
C GLU A 14 -8.61 3.26 -8.23
N LEU A 15 -8.43 3.95 -7.10
CA LEU A 15 -8.94 3.52 -5.80
C LEU A 15 -9.86 4.58 -5.22
N SER A 16 -10.99 4.14 -4.67
CA SER A 16 -11.78 4.98 -3.78
C SER A 16 -11.01 5.26 -2.48
N ALA A 17 -11.33 6.36 -1.81
CA ALA A 17 -10.74 6.68 -0.50
C ALA A 17 -10.97 5.56 0.54
N GLU A 18 -12.09 4.85 0.44
CA GLU A 18 -12.41 3.72 1.32
C GLU A 18 -11.52 2.50 1.05
N ASN A 19 -11.32 2.14 -0.22
CA ASN A 19 -10.43 1.03 -0.58
C ASN A 19 -8.99 1.32 -0.16
N LEU A 20 -8.54 2.57 -0.36
CA LEU A 20 -7.21 2.99 0.07
C LEU A 20 -7.04 2.89 1.59
N LYS A 21 -8.06 3.31 2.36
CA LYS A 21 -8.07 3.19 3.82
C LYS A 21 -8.04 1.71 4.28
N THR A 22 -8.78 0.84 3.61
CA THR A 22 -8.77 -0.60 3.88
C THR A 22 -7.39 -1.21 3.64
N MET A 23 -6.70 -0.82 2.56
CA MET A 23 -5.34 -1.28 2.27
C MET A 23 -4.34 -0.85 3.36
N ILE A 24 -4.40 0.41 3.81
CA ILE A 24 -3.53 0.93 4.88
C ILE A 24 -3.72 0.13 6.17
N ASN A 25 -4.98 -0.14 6.54
CA ASN A 25 -5.30 -0.91 7.74
C ASN A 25 -4.77 -2.34 7.64
N ALA A 26 -5.03 -3.02 6.52
CA ALA A 26 -4.57 -4.39 6.31
C ALA A 26 -3.04 -4.49 6.42
N LEU A 27 -2.32 -3.58 5.77
CA LEU A 27 -0.86 -3.58 5.79
C LEU A 27 -0.32 -3.30 7.21
N SER A 28 -0.97 -2.42 7.96
CA SER A 28 -0.59 -2.07 9.33
C SER A 28 -0.83 -3.21 10.33
N GLU A 29 -1.88 -4.01 10.16
CA GLU A 29 -2.13 -5.15 11.05
C GLU A 29 -1.13 -6.28 10.78
N VAL A 30 -0.84 -6.57 9.50
CA VAL A 30 0.17 -7.57 9.12
C VAL A 30 1.55 -7.20 9.69
N ASP A 31 1.92 -5.91 9.66
CA ASP A 31 3.20 -5.44 10.22
C ASP A 31 3.29 -5.63 11.76
N LYS A 32 2.17 -5.54 12.47
CA LYS A 32 2.14 -5.71 13.94
C LYS A 32 2.11 -7.17 14.40
N GLU A 33 1.51 -8.05 13.61
CA GLU A 33 1.22 -9.43 14.03
C GLU A 33 2.32 -10.44 13.69
N ILE A 34 3.28 -10.06 12.85
CA ILE A 34 4.31 -10.97 12.33
C ILE A 34 5.70 -10.51 12.78
N ASP A 35 6.63 -11.43 13.04
CA ASP A 35 8.04 -11.08 13.29
C ASP A 35 8.70 -10.46 12.06
N GLU A 36 9.71 -9.61 12.25
CA GLU A 36 10.39 -8.87 11.16
C GLU A 36 10.96 -9.77 10.06
N TRP A 37 11.69 -10.83 10.44
CA TRP A 37 12.30 -11.77 9.48
C TRP A 37 11.25 -12.51 8.63
N GLU A 38 10.10 -12.82 9.23
CA GLU A 38 9.01 -13.53 8.58
C GLU A 38 8.22 -12.58 7.67
N PHE A 39 8.00 -11.34 8.11
CA PHE A 39 7.40 -10.29 7.30
C PHE A 39 8.23 -10.05 6.03
N GLU A 40 9.55 -9.89 6.16
CA GLU A 40 10.47 -9.71 5.04
C GLU A 40 10.41 -10.87 4.04
N THR A 41 10.40 -12.10 4.55
CA THR A 41 10.32 -13.30 3.71
C THR A 41 8.99 -13.40 2.97
N ARG A 42 7.87 -13.08 3.64
CA ARG A 42 6.52 -13.20 3.05
C ARG A 42 6.18 -12.06 2.09
N MET A 43 6.59 -10.84 2.43
CA MET A 43 6.24 -9.62 1.68
C MET A 43 7.31 -9.22 0.67
N GLY A 44 8.53 -9.75 0.78
CA GLY A 44 9.67 -9.38 -0.05
C GLY A 44 10.18 -7.95 0.19
N ILE A 45 9.79 -7.33 1.30
CA ILE A 45 10.17 -5.96 1.71
C ILE A 45 10.35 -5.88 3.22
N THR A 46 11.19 -4.95 3.69
CA THR A 46 11.36 -4.70 5.14
C THR A 46 10.12 -4.05 5.75
N LYS A 47 9.96 -4.23 7.06
CA LYS A 47 8.88 -3.58 7.83
C LYS A 47 8.95 -2.05 7.73
N GLU A 48 10.14 -1.46 7.76
CA GLU A 48 10.32 -0.01 7.59
C GLU A 48 9.82 0.47 6.23
N LYS A 49 10.08 -0.32 5.17
CA LYS A 49 9.62 0.02 3.83
C LYS A 49 8.09 -0.08 3.74
N ALA A 50 7.50 -1.10 4.35
CA ALA A 50 6.04 -1.22 4.44
C ALA A 50 5.41 -0.05 5.22
N TYR A 51 6.02 0.36 6.35
CA TYR A 51 5.59 1.53 7.11
C TYR A 51 5.66 2.82 6.29
N ALA A 52 6.75 3.04 5.55
CA ALA A 52 6.90 4.20 4.67
C ALA A 52 5.83 4.25 3.56
N ILE A 53 5.45 3.08 3.01
CA ILE A 53 4.36 2.96 2.05
C ILE A 53 3.03 3.31 2.73
N SER A 54 2.69 2.68 3.85
CA SER A 54 1.47 2.95 4.62
C SER A 54 1.31 4.44 4.94
N TYR A 55 2.40 5.09 5.37
CA TYR A 55 2.43 6.52 5.67
C TYR A 55 2.15 7.38 4.43
N SER A 56 2.82 7.07 3.30
CA SER A 56 2.62 7.78 2.05
C SER A 56 1.18 7.67 1.54
N LEU A 57 0.58 6.48 1.65
CA LEU A 57 -0.82 6.26 1.29
C LEU A 57 -1.79 7.02 2.20
N ALA A 58 -1.50 7.12 3.50
CA ALA A 58 -2.30 7.90 4.44
C ALA A 58 -2.33 9.40 4.06
N GLN A 59 -1.18 9.97 3.70
CA GLN A 59 -1.11 11.36 3.23
C GLN A 59 -1.92 11.60 1.96
N ILE A 60 -1.92 10.64 1.02
CA ILE A 60 -2.77 10.72 -0.20
C ILE A 60 -4.25 10.73 0.19
N CYS A 61 -4.67 9.84 1.09
CA CYS A 61 -6.03 9.80 1.63
C CYS A 61 -6.47 11.15 2.23
N GLU A 62 -5.63 11.77 3.06
CA GLU A 62 -5.91 13.07 3.67
C GLU A 62 -6.07 14.17 2.62
N ASN A 63 -5.19 14.22 1.63
CA ASN A 63 -5.25 15.21 0.55
C ASN A 63 -6.52 15.08 -0.31
N ILE A 64 -6.98 13.86 -0.59
CA ILE A 64 -8.24 13.60 -1.30
C ILE A 64 -9.44 14.10 -0.46
N GLN A 65 -9.45 13.83 0.85
CA GLN A 65 -10.53 14.30 1.73
C GLN A 65 -10.59 15.82 1.82
N VAL A 66 -9.44 16.51 1.84
CA VAL A 66 -9.39 17.98 1.83
C VAL A 66 -9.97 18.56 0.53
N HIS A 67 -9.71 17.91 -0.62
CA HIS A 67 -10.27 18.35 -1.90
C HIS A 67 -11.79 18.16 -1.99
N ASN A 68 -12.31 17.03 -1.49
CA ASN A 68 -13.75 16.76 -1.52
C ASN A 68 -14.58 17.65 -0.57
N ARG A 69 -13.97 18.27 0.45
CA ARG A 69 -14.66 19.22 1.35
C ARG A 69 -14.72 20.66 0.85
N LYS A 70 -13.95 21.01 -0.20
CA LYS A 70 -13.88 22.37 -0.76
C LYS A 70 -14.76 22.59 -1.99
N ASN A 71 -15.43 21.54 -2.47
CA ASN A 71 -16.45 21.58 -3.52
C ASN A 71 -17.84 21.41 -2.90
#